data_AF-A0A8B9N6G9-F1
#
_entry.id   AF-A0A8B9N6G9-F1
#
_cell.length_a   1.000
_cell.length_b   1.000
_cell.length_c   1.000
_cell.angle_alpha   90.00
_cell.angle_beta   90.00
_cell.angle_gamma   90.00
#
_symmetry.space_group_name_H-M   'P 1'
#
loop_
_entity.id
_entity.type
_entity.pdbx_description
1 polymer ?
#
loop_
_entity_poly.entity_id
_entity_poly.type
_entity_poly.pdbx_seq_one_letter_code
_entity_poly.pdbx_strand_id
1 'polypeptide(L)'
;MMRLWRSALLRELLLLGPPGAAGGGGPGPGAGPRRLPPPPLAAFGASPPACRRGPGLPPPPPPSARGLCTRSEGALEEPGKGAQAPPPPPPPGEPPADSGHNNNHGGGKELAGGGGGGENKMKQGLLPSLEDLLFYTIAEGQEKIPVHKFITALKSTGLRTSDPRLKECMDMLRLTLQTTSDGVMLDKDLFKKCVQSNIVLLTQAFRRKFVIPDFMSFTSHIDELYESAKKQSGGKVADYIPQLAKFSPDLWGVSLCTVDGQRHSVGDTKVPFCLQSCVKPLKYAIAVNDLGTEYVHRYVGKEPSGLRFNKLFLNEDDRPHNPMVNAGAIVITSLIKQGANNAEKFDYVMQFMNKMAGNEYVGFSNATFQSERESGDRNFAIGYYLKEKKCFPEGTDMVAILDFYFQLCSIEVTCESASVMAATLANGGFCPITGERVLSPEAVRNTLSLMHSCGMYDFSGQFAFHVGLPAKSGVAGGILLVVPNVMGLMCWSPPLDKMGNSVKGIHFCHDLVSLCNFHNYDNLRHFAKKLDPRREGGDQRHSFGPMDYENLQQELALKETVWKKVSPESNEDISRTVVYRMEGRGEQN
;
A
#
# COMPACT_ATOMS: atom_id res chain seq x y z
N MET A 1 -21.35 15.91 -40.53
CA MET A 1 -20.73 16.86 -41.48
C MET A 1 -19.53 17.46 -40.77
N MET A 2 -18.30 16.92 -40.84
CA MET A 2 -17.33 16.85 -41.95
C MET A 2 -16.97 18.20 -42.60
N ARG A 3 -15.65 18.42 -42.68
CA ARG A 3 -14.85 19.41 -43.44
C ARG A 3 -14.49 20.68 -42.65
N LEU A 4 -13.24 21.17 -42.61
CA LEU A 4 -11.98 20.89 -43.32
C LEU A 4 -10.85 21.53 -42.49
N TRP A 5 -9.67 20.91 -42.43
CA TRP A 5 -8.35 21.55 -42.65
C TRP A 5 -7.29 20.45 -42.59
N ARG A 6 -6.80 20.05 -43.77
CA ARG A 6 -5.63 19.19 -44.00
C ARG A 6 -4.84 19.81 -45.14
N SER A 7 -3.63 20.29 -44.84
CA SER A 7 -2.43 20.39 -45.69
C SER A 7 -1.48 21.34 -44.95
N ALA A 8 -0.22 21.04 -44.65
CA ALA A 8 0.75 20.24 -45.35
C ALA A 8 1.81 19.74 -44.36
N LEU A 9 2.06 18.42 -44.30
CA LEU A 9 3.36 17.83 -43.94
C LEU A 9 3.32 16.31 -44.19
N LEU A 10 3.03 15.91 -45.44
CA LEU A 10 3.10 14.50 -45.85
C LEU A 10 3.32 14.43 -47.35
N ARG A 11 4.57 14.66 -47.76
CA ARG A 11 5.01 14.44 -49.15
C ARG A 11 6.52 14.18 -49.23
N GLU A 12 7.02 13.27 -48.40
CA GLU A 12 8.37 12.71 -48.59
C GLU A 12 8.50 11.28 -48.04
N LEU A 13 7.55 10.43 -48.41
CA LEU A 13 7.63 8.98 -48.23
C LEU A 13 6.73 8.37 -49.30
N LEU A 14 7.34 7.94 -50.41
CA LEU A 14 6.89 6.89 -51.34
C LEU A 14 7.54 7.09 -52.72
N LEU A 15 8.79 6.66 -52.89
CA LEU A 15 9.31 6.17 -54.17
C LEU A 15 10.45 5.17 -53.88
N LEU A 16 10.13 3.88 -53.96
CA LEU A 16 10.83 2.84 -54.75
C LEU A 16 10.49 1.44 -54.20
N GLY A 17 9.90 0.61 -55.07
CA GLY A 17 9.55 -0.78 -54.84
C GLY A 17 10.68 -1.79 -55.16
N PRO A 18 10.39 -3.10 -55.11
CA PRO A 18 11.36 -4.18 -54.81
C PRO A 18 11.86 -4.95 -56.05
N PRO A 19 12.84 -5.87 -55.85
CA PRO A 19 12.68 -7.28 -56.26
C PRO A 19 13.25 -8.23 -55.18
N GLY A 20 13.04 -9.54 -55.08
CA GLY A 20 12.53 -10.65 -55.90
C GLY A 20 13.10 -11.95 -55.26
N ALA A 21 12.37 -13.07 -55.28
CA ALA A 21 12.66 -14.29 -54.51
C ALA A 21 13.37 -15.42 -55.30
N ALA A 22 13.75 -16.49 -54.57
CA ALA A 22 14.31 -17.82 -54.94
C ALA A 22 15.85 -17.91 -55.01
N GLY A 23 16.56 -18.92 -54.50
CA GLY A 23 16.24 -20.20 -53.84
C GLY A 23 17.44 -21.16 -54.03
N GLY A 24 17.80 -21.95 -53.00
CA GLY A 24 18.50 -23.24 -53.15
C GLY A 24 20.01 -23.34 -52.82
N GLY A 25 20.36 -24.24 -51.89
CA GLY A 25 21.58 -25.06 -51.95
C GLY A 25 22.72 -24.78 -50.94
N GLY A 26 22.80 -25.58 -49.86
CA GLY A 26 24.10 -26.01 -49.29
C GLY A 26 24.61 -27.28 -50.01
N PRO A 27 25.74 -27.94 -49.65
CA PRO A 27 26.55 -27.84 -48.41
C PRO A 27 28.09 -27.83 -48.63
N GLY A 28 28.91 -27.74 -47.55
CA GLY A 28 30.31 -28.20 -47.57
C GLY A 28 31.32 -27.40 -46.74
N PRO A 29 32.11 -28.01 -45.81
CA PRO A 29 32.90 -27.31 -44.79
C PRO A 29 34.40 -27.18 -45.11
N GLY A 30 35.10 -26.23 -44.46
CA GLY A 30 36.57 -26.23 -44.45
C GLY A 30 37.23 -25.05 -43.73
N ALA A 31 38.18 -25.40 -42.85
CA ALA A 31 39.28 -24.60 -42.28
C ALA A 31 39.02 -23.73 -41.03
N GLY A 32 39.53 -24.21 -39.89
CA GLY A 32 40.16 -23.34 -38.86
C GLY A 32 41.55 -22.85 -39.33
N PRO A 33 42.49 -22.42 -38.46
CA PRO A 33 42.49 -22.36 -36.99
C PRO A 33 42.96 -20.98 -36.44
N ARG A 34 42.91 -20.80 -35.10
CA ARG A 34 44.06 -20.43 -34.23
C ARG A 34 43.60 -20.09 -32.81
N ARG A 35 44.01 -20.94 -31.86
CA ARG A 35 43.99 -20.69 -30.42
C ARG A 35 45.23 -19.87 -30.04
N LEU A 36 45.04 -18.86 -29.19
CA LEU A 36 46.10 -18.17 -28.46
C LEU A 36 46.29 -18.85 -27.10
N PRO A 37 47.53 -19.01 -26.60
CA PRO A 37 47.79 -19.57 -25.27
C PRO A 37 47.63 -18.51 -24.17
N PRO A 38 47.27 -18.90 -22.93
CA PRO A 38 47.20 -17.97 -21.80
C PRO A 38 48.60 -17.71 -21.20
N PRO A 39 48.83 -16.54 -20.58
CA PRO A 39 50.06 -16.25 -19.85
C PRO A 39 50.07 -16.93 -18.45
N PRO A 40 51.25 -17.14 -17.86
CA PRO A 40 51.44 -18.02 -16.70
C PRO A 40 51.12 -17.38 -15.35
N LEU A 41 50.69 -18.24 -14.42
CA LEU A 41 50.49 -18.01 -12.99
C LEU A 41 51.79 -17.58 -12.29
N ALA A 42 51.75 -16.44 -11.59
CA ALA A 42 52.78 -16.06 -10.63
C ALA A 42 52.42 -16.60 -9.24
N ALA A 43 53.25 -17.51 -8.73
CA ALA A 43 53.26 -17.93 -7.35
C ALA A 43 54.14 -16.99 -6.53
N PHE A 44 53.60 -16.46 -5.42
CA PHE A 44 54.40 -15.95 -4.31
C PHE A 44 53.77 -16.41 -3.00
N GLY A 45 54.46 -17.33 -2.33
CA GLY A 45 54.29 -17.56 -0.90
C GLY A 45 55.26 -16.68 -0.12
N ALA A 46 54.81 -16.14 1.01
CA ALA A 46 55.58 -16.00 2.25
C ALA A 46 54.71 -15.31 3.32
N SER A 47 54.57 -15.98 4.46
CA SER A 47 54.33 -15.38 5.79
C SER A 47 55.60 -15.68 6.64
N PRO A 48 55.79 -15.21 7.89
CA PRO A 48 55.22 -14.11 8.69
C PRO A 48 56.39 -13.23 9.29
N PRO A 49 56.38 -12.52 10.46
CA PRO A 49 55.81 -12.87 11.78
C PRO A 49 55.00 -11.76 12.50
N ALA A 50 54.30 -12.22 13.54
CA ALA A 50 53.56 -11.47 14.53
C ALA A 50 54.45 -10.63 15.47
N CYS A 51 53.93 -9.52 16.00
CA CYS A 51 54.43 -8.88 17.21
C CYS A 51 53.28 -8.55 18.18
N ARG A 52 53.47 -8.97 19.43
CA ARG A 52 52.56 -8.78 20.58
C ARG A 52 52.70 -7.38 21.21
N ARG A 53 51.66 -7.04 21.96
CA ARG A 53 51.29 -5.80 22.70
C ARG A 53 52.31 -5.24 23.70
N GLY A 54 52.20 -3.93 23.94
CA GLY A 54 52.50 -3.20 25.19
C GLY A 54 51.86 -1.79 25.20
N PRO A 55 51.50 -1.18 26.36
CA PRO A 55 50.34 -0.27 26.49
C PRO A 55 50.66 1.22 26.81
N GLY A 56 49.66 2.10 26.64
CA GLY A 56 49.61 3.50 27.13
C GLY A 56 48.94 4.42 26.09
N LEU A 57 48.05 5.38 26.36
CA LEU A 57 47.43 6.05 27.51
C LEU A 57 46.10 6.68 26.99
N PRO A 58 45.10 6.99 27.84
CA PRO A 58 43.79 7.52 27.40
C PRO A 58 43.77 9.05 27.16
N PRO A 59 42.82 9.57 26.35
CA PRO A 59 42.70 10.99 26.04
C PRO A 59 42.01 11.82 27.15
N PRO A 60 42.22 13.16 27.19
CA PRO A 60 41.72 14.04 28.25
C PRO A 60 40.23 14.45 28.08
N PRO A 61 39.54 14.85 29.17
CA PRO A 61 38.13 15.26 29.16
C PRO A 61 37.91 16.74 28.76
N PRO A 62 36.69 17.14 28.36
CA PRO A 62 36.37 18.51 27.94
C PRO A 62 36.12 19.45 29.14
N PRO A 63 36.35 20.77 28.98
CA PRO A 63 36.12 21.72 30.06
C PRO A 63 34.67 22.18 30.18
N SER A 64 34.20 22.31 31.43
CA SER A 64 33.01 23.04 31.85
C SER A 64 33.43 24.22 32.75
N ALA A 65 32.94 25.43 32.48
CA ALA A 65 32.72 26.52 33.45
C ALA A 65 32.21 27.77 32.68
N ARG A 66 30.97 28.20 32.91
CA ARG A 66 30.57 29.30 33.82
C ARG A 66 31.00 30.70 33.37
N GLY A 67 30.00 31.46 32.88
CA GLY A 67 29.56 32.76 33.42
C GLY A 67 30.50 33.97 33.32
N LEU A 68 30.02 35.05 32.69
CA LEU A 68 29.69 36.32 33.36
C LEU A 68 29.20 37.38 32.36
N CYS A 69 28.33 38.24 32.88
CA CYS A 69 27.66 39.40 32.28
C CYS A 69 28.57 40.37 31.53
N THR A 70 27.99 41.12 30.58
CA THR A 70 27.78 42.59 30.73
C THR A 70 26.80 43.10 29.67
N ARG A 71 25.85 43.91 30.12
CA ARG A 71 25.02 44.84 29.32
C ARG A 71 25.89 45.91 28.66
N SER A 72 25.48 46.39 27.49
CA SER A 72 25.60 47.79 27.11
C SER A 72 24.48 48.17 26.16
N GLU A 73 23.73 49.19 26.57
CA GLU A 73 22.66 49.87 25.84
C GLU A 73 23.19 50.66 24.63
N GLY A 74 22.34 50.86 23.64
CA GLY A 74 22.52 51.81 22.54
C GLY A 74 21.22 51.96 21.78
N ALA A 75 20.52 53.08 22.03
CA ALA A 75 19.18 53.41 21.58
C ALA A 75 19.14 54.10 20.19
N LEU A 76 17.90 54.35 19.72
CA LEU A 76 17.43 55.19 18.60
C LEU A 76 17.27 54.40 17.27
N GLU A 77 16.16 54.41 16.53
CA GLU A 77 14.99 55.29 16.44
C GLU A 77 13.85 54.56 15.68
N GLU A 78 12.58 54.80 16.03
CA GLU A 78 11.40 54.46 15.19
C GLU A 78 11.19 55.54 14.11
N PRO A 79 10.51 55.22 12.98
CA PRO A 79 9.07 55.56 12.91
C PRO A 79 8.20 54.58 12.09
N GLY A 80 6.92 54.46 12.46
CA GLY A 80 5.84 54.30 11.47
C GLY A 80 4.76 53.26 11.76
N LYS A 81 3.63 53.72 12.33
CA LYS A 81 2.36 53.01 12.52
C LYS A 81 1.70 52.56 11.20
N GLY A 82 1.06 51.39 11.18
CA GLY A 82 -0.01 51.07 10.23
C GLY A 82 -0.51 49.61 10.22
N ALA A 83 -1.76 49.41 10.66
CA ALA A 83 -2.65 48.24 10.48
C ALA A 83 -2.43 46.99 11.36
N GLN A 84 -3.18 46.92 12.48
CA GLN A 84 -3.48 45.68 13.22
C GLN A 84 -4.63 44.91 12.54
N ALA A 85 -4.44 43.60 12.36
CA ALA A 85 -5.47 42.65 11.96
C ALA A 85 -6.39 42.28 13.16
N PRO A 86 -7.68 41.97 12.94
CA PRO A 86 -8.60 41.61 14.02
C PRO A 86 -8.36 40.17 14.53
N PRO A 87 -8.64 39.89 15.82
CA PRO A 87 -8.49 38.55 16.39
C PRO A 87 -9.62 37.59 15.95
N PRO A 88 -9.37 36.27 15.97
CA PRO A 88 -10.36 35.26 15.58
C PRO A 88 -11.49 35.08 16.62
N PRO A 89 -12.68 34.60 16.21
CA PRO A 89 -13.81 34.41 17.11
C PRO A 89 -13.66 33.17 18.02
N PRO A 90 -14.30 33.16 19.21
CA PRO A 90 -14.25 32.03 20.15
C PRO A 90 -15.13 30.84 19.71
N PRO A 91 -14.84 29.62 20.20
CA PRO A 91 -15.58 28.40 19.84
C PRO A 91 -16.98 28.32 20.49
N PRO A 92 -17.93 27.60 19.88
CA PRO A 92 -19.30 27.46 20.38
C PRO A 92 -19.37 26.55 21.62
N GLY A 93 -20.15 26.98 22.62
CA GLY A 93 -20.29 26.35 23.93
C GLY A 93 -21.18 25.10 23.97
N GLU A 94 -20.88 24.25 24.95
CA GLU A 94 -21.63 23.04 25.31
C GLU A 94 -23.02 23.34 25.90
N PRO A 95 -24.00 22.44 25.74
CA PRO A 95 -25.33 22.59 26.33
C PRO A 95 -25.33 22.26 27.83
N PRO A 96 -26.19 22.91 28.65
CA PRO A 96 -26.16 22.77 30.10
C PRO A 96 -26.83 21.48 30.59
N ALA A 97 -26.29 20.99 31.71
CA ALA A 97 -26.80 19.89 32.52
C ALA A 97 -28.08 20.27 33.26
N ASP A 98 -29.06 19.37 33.24
CA ASP A 98 -30.35 19.52 33.93
C ASP A 98 -30.19 19.17 35.42
N SER A 99 -30.31 20.18 36.28
CA SER A 99 -30.28 20.07 37.73
C SER A 99 -31.69 19.90 38.27
N GLY A 100 -31.92 18.81 38.99
CA GLY A 100 -33.19 18.51 39.62
C GLY A 100 -33.67 19.56 40.62
N HIS A 101 -34.99 19.74 40.66
CA HIS A 101 -35.69 20.30 41.80
C HIS A 101 -36.93 19.49 42.16
N ASN A 102 -36.97 19.18 43.45
CA ASN A 102 -38.04 18.56 44.21
C ASN A 102 -39.40 19.19 43.94
N ASN A 103 -40.44 18.36 43.88
CA ASN A 103 -41.70 18.72 44.50
C ASN A 103 -42.25 17.55 45.33
N ASN A 104 -42.28 17.83 46.62
CA ASN A 104 -42.79 17.04 47.71
C ASN A 104 -44.30 17.29 47.80
N HIS A 105 -45.15 16.27 47.63
CA HIS A 105 -46.52 16.28 48.15
C HIS A 105 -46.84 14.91 48.72
N GLY A 106 -46.73 14.82 50.05
CA GLY A 106 -47.21 13.70 50.83
C GLY A 106 -48.74 13.76 50.94
N GLY A 107 -49.37 12.62 50.67
CA GLY A 107 -50.76 12.35 50.96
C GLY A 107 -50.90 10.88 51.33
N GLY A 108 -50.80 10.58 52.62
CA GLY A 108 -51.02 9.24 53.14
C GLY A 108 -52.49 8.86 53.13
N LYS A 109 -52.77 7.61 52.75
CA LYS A 109 -53.94 6.85 53.21
C LYS A 109 -53.58 5.37 53.21
N GLU A 110 -53.43 4.82 54.41
CA GLU A 110 -53.49 3.38 54.69
C GLU A 110 -54.86 2.83 54.29
N LEU A 111 -54.88 1.63 53.71
CA LEU A 111 -55.96 0.65 53.84
C LEU A 111 -55.37 -0.74 53.60
N ALA A 112 -55.53 -1.60 54.59
CA ALA A 112 -55.05 -2.97 54.65
C ALA A 112 -55.84 -3.92 53.72
N GLY A 113 -55.19 -4.97 53.24
CA GLY A 113 -55.84 -6.11 52.58
C GLY A 113 -54.82 -7.12 52.06
N GLY A 114 -54.70 -8.26 52.75
CA GLY A 114 -53.76 -9.33 52.42
C GLY A 114 -54.14 -10.17 51.20
N GLY A 115 -53.18 -10.97 50.74
CA GLY A 115 -53.39 -12.02 49.73
C GLY A 115 -52.09 -12.43 49.06
N GLY A 116 -51.55 -13.58 49.44
CA GLY A 116 -50.34 -14.15 48.84
C GLY A 116 -50.52 -14.56 47.38
N GLY A 117 -49.43 -14.52 46.63
CA GLY A 117 -49.40 -15.01 45.24
C GLY A 117 -48.07 -14.72 44.56
N GLY A 118 -47.20 -15.74 44.56
CA GLY A 118 -46.10 -15.99 43.61
C GLY A 118 -45.32 -14.80 43.03
N GLU A 119 -44.08 -14.62 43.53
CA GLU A 119 -43.04 -13.91 42.79
C GLU A 119 -42.74 -14.61 41.46
N ASN A 120 -43.44 -14.23 40.39
CA ASN A 120 -42.93 -14.41 39.04
C ASN A 120 -41.99 -13.23 38.77
N LYS A 121 -40.74 -13.36 39.26
CA LYS A 121 -39.62 -12.53 38.78
C LYS A 121 -39.44 -12.84 37.30
N MET A 122 -40.09 -12.06 36.45
CA MET A 122 -39.69 -11.88 35.06
C MET A 122 -38.19 -11.59 35.06
N LYS A 123 -37.39 -12.57 34.62
CA LYS A 123 -36.00 -12.34 34.23
C LYS A 123 -36.06 -11.28 33.13
N GLN A 124 -35.69 -10.04 33.47
CA GLN A 124 -35.38 -9.02 32.48
C GLN A 124 -34.40 -9.65 31.49
N GLY A 125 -34.85 -9.83 30.25
CA GLY A 125 -34.05 -10.42 29.18
C GLY A 125 -32.83 -9.54 28.95
N LEU A 126 -31.71 -9.91 29.53
CA LEU A 126 -30.43 -9.28 29.26
C LEU A 126 -30.14 -9.52 27.78
N LEU A 127 -30.10 -8.45 26.98
CA LEU A 127 -29.66 -8.54 25.59
C LEU A 127 -28.30 -9.27 25.57
N PRO A 128 -28.10 -10.28 24.71
CA PRO A 128 -26.82 -10.99 24.64
C PRO A 128 -25.68 -10.00 24.38
N SER A 129 -24.58 -10.10 25.13
CA SER A 129 -23.41 -9.26 24.87
C SER A 129 -22.76 -9.64 23.53
N LEU A 130 -21.94 -8.76 22.94
CA LEU A 130 -21.29 -9.03 21.65
C LEU A 130 -20.42 -10.30 21.70
N GLU A 131 -19.75 -10.53 22.82
CA GLU A 131 -18.94 -11.73 23.07
C GLU A 131 -19.81 -12.99 23.08
N ASP A 132 -21.01 -12.91 23.67
CA ASP A 132 -21.95 -14.02 23.73
C ASP A 132 -22.47 -14.38 22.33
N LEU A 133 -22.83 -13.36 21.53
CA LEU A 133 -23.26 -13.55 20.14
C LEU A 133 -22.16 -14.18 19.29
N LEU A 134 -20.91 -13.72 19.49
CA LEU A 134 -19.76 -14.28 18.80
C LEU A 134 -19.50 -15.74 19.21
N PHE A 135 -19.61 -16.04 20.51
CA PHE A 135 -19.49 -17.41 21.01
C PHE A 135 -20.49 -18.34 20.30
N TYR A 136 -21.78 -17.99 20.29
CA TYR A 136 -22.80 -18.82 19.64
C TYR A 136 -22.59 -18.96 18.13
N THR A 137 -22.05 -17.92 17.47
CA THR A 137 -21.70 -17.95 16.04
C THR A 137 -20.65 -19.03 15.74
N ILE A 138 -19.68 -19.22 16.64
CA ILE A 138 -18.54 -20.15 16.43
C ILE A 138 -18.86 -21.56 16.99
N ALA A 139 -19.61 -21.61 18.09
CA ALA A 139 -19.99 -22.84 18.75
C ALA A 139 -21.00 -23.67 17.93
N GLU A 140 -21.78 -23.05 17.04
CA GLU A 140 -22.74 -23.74 16.16
C GLU A 140 -23.70 -24.66 16.94
N GLY A 141 -24.16 -24.19 18.11
CA GLY A 141 -25.06 -24.93 19.00
C GLY A 141 -24.38 -25.85 20.02
N GLN A 142 -23.04 -25.94 20.03
CA GLN A 142 -22.29 -26.68 21.05
C GLN A 142 -22.10 -25.86 22.34
N GLU A 143 -21.93 -26.53 23.48
CA GLU A 143 -21.72 -25.88 24.78
C GLU A 143 -20.31 -25.30 24.97
N LYS A 144 -19.33 -25.82 24.22
CA LYS A 144 -17.92 -25.41 24.29
C LYS A 144 -17.33 -25.30 22.89
N ILE A 145 -16.33 -24.44 22.73
CA ILE A 145 -15.61 -24.24 21.47
C ILE A 145 -14.22 -24.87 21.57
N PRO A 146 -13.85 -25.81 20.69
CA PRO A 146 -12.47 -26.24 20.57
C PRO A 146 -11.57 -25.09 20.11
N VAL A 147 -10.45 -24.86 20.78
CA VAL A 147 -9.55 -23.72 20.49
C VAL A 147 -9.01 -23.77 19.08
N HIS A 148 -8.70 -24.96 18.57
CA HIS A 148 -8.27 -25.13 17.18
C HIS A 148 -9.37 -24.69 16.18
N LYS A 149 -10.66 -24.91 16.50
CA LYS A 149 -11.79 -24.47 15.68
C LYS A 149 -11.85 -22.94 15.65
N PHE A 150 -11.71 -22.29 16.81
CA PHE A 150 -11.63 -20.83 16.89
C PHE A 150 -10.47 -20.25 16.06
N ILE A 151 -9.26 -20.78 16.23
CA ILE A 151 -8.06 -20.31 15.51
C ILE A 151 -8.21 -20.54 14.00
N THR A 152 -8.77 -21.68 13.59
CA THR A 152 -9.00 -22.00 12.17
C THR A 152 -10.03 -21.05 11.57
N ALA A 153 -11.13 -20.81 12.27
CA ALA A 153 -12.16 -19.87 11.83
C ALA A 153 -11.61 -18.44 11.77
N LEU A 154 -10.79 -18.02 12.73
CA LEU A 154 -10.10 -16.73 12.70
C LEU A 154 -9.18 -16.60 11.47
N LYS A 155 -8.35 -17.61 11.18
CA LYS A 155 -7.48 -17.62 9.99
C LYS A 155 -8.27 -17.56 8.69
N SER A 156 -9.46 -18.17 8.63
CA SER A 156 -10.34 -18.11 7.46
C SER A 156 -10.85 -16.70 7.15
N THR A 157 -10.85 -15.78 8.13
CA THR A 157 -11.15 -14.36 7.90
C THR A 157 -10.00 -13.62 7.20
N GLY A 158 -8.81 -14.23 7.11
CA GLY A 158 -7.60 -13.63 6.59
C GLY A 158 -6.68 -13.00 7.64
N LEU A 159 -7.15 -12.84 8.88
CA LEU A 159 -6.28 -12.39 9.98
C LEU A 159 -5.26 -13.47 10.35
N ARG A 160 -4.06 -13.04 10.71
CA ARG A 160 -3.01 -13.93 11.25
C ARG A 160 -3.06 -13.91 12.79
N THR A 161 -2.70 -15.03 13.42
CA THR A 161 -2.60 -15.12 14.89
C THR A 161 -1.48 -14.26 15.48
N SER A 162 -0.57 -13.76 14.64
CA SER A 162 0.50 -12.83 15.00
C SER A 162 0.10 -11.36 14.85
N ASP A 163 -1.16 -11.05 14.52
CA ASP A 163 -1.64 -9.67 14.43
C ASP A 163 -1.46 -8.96 15.78
N PRO A 164 -0.71 -7.83 15.84
CA PRO A 164 -0.51 -7.08 17.07
C PRO A 164 -1.81 -6.67 17.78
N ARG A 165 -2.89 -6.42 17.03
CA ARG A 165 -4.21 -6.06 17.58
C ARG A 165 -4.96 -7.25 18.19
N LEU A 166 -4.43 -8.47 18.09
CA LEU A 166 -4.96 -9.69 18.71
C LEU A 166 -4.06 -10.20 19.85
N LYS A 167 -3.03 -9.45 20.23
CA LYS A 167 -2.03 -9.90 21.20
C LYS A 167 -2.67 -10.32 22.53
N GLU A 168 -3.55 -9.49 23.09
CA GLU A 168 -4.20 -9.75 24.38
C GLU A 168 -5.06 -11.01 24.33
N CYS A 169 -5.86 -11.18 23.27
CA CYS A 169 -6.64 -12.38 23.03
C CYS A 169 -5.78 -13.63 22.94
N MET A 170 -4.67 -13.58 22.17
CA MET A 170 -3.78 -14.73 22.02
C MET A 170 -3.02 -15.05 23.30
N ASP A 171 -2.61 -14.04 24.07
CA ASP A 171 -1.94 -14.23 25.37
C ASP A 171 -2.90 -14.83 26.40
N MET A 172 -4.15 -14.36 26.45
CA MET A 172 -5.18 -14.90 27.35
C MET A 172 -5.58 -16.33 26.97
N LEU A 173 -5.66 -16.63 25.67
CA LEU A 173 -5.85 -18.00 25.18
C LEU A 173 -4.72 -18.91 25.67
N ARG A 174 -3.45 -18.51 25.50
CA ARG A 174 -2.29 -19.29 25.98
C ARG A 174 -2.35 -19.54 27.49
N LEU A 175 -2.67 -18.51 28.27
CA LEU A 175 -2.80 -18.62 29.73
C LEU A 175 -3.92 -19.60 30.14
N THR A 176 -5.06 -19.54 29.44
CA THR A 176 -6.22 -20.41 29.70
C THR A 176 -5.93 -21.87 29.36
N LEU A 177 -5.18 -22.11 28.27
CA LEU A 177 -4.77 -23.46 27.86
C LEU A 177 -3.80 -24.12 28.85
N GLN A 178 -2.98 -23.33 29.55
CA GLN A 178 -2.05 -23.84 30.56
C GLN A 178 -2.70 -24.15 31.91
N THR A 179 -3.84 -23.53 32.21
CA THR A 179 -4.49 -23.59 33.53
C THR A 179 -5.67 -24.56 33.60
N THR A 180 -6.18 -25.02 32.46
CA THR A 180 -7.37 -25.89 32.39
C THR A 180 -6.95 -27.34 32.10
N SER A 181 -7.42 -28.29 32.92
CA SER A 181 -7.13 -29.74 32.76
C SER A 181 -7.57 -30.31 31.41
N ASP A 182 -8.57 -29.70 30.79
CA ASP A 182 -9.16 -30.10 29.51
C ASP A 182 -8.47 -29.43 28.28
N GLY A 183 -7.51 -28.51 28.51
CA GLY A 183 -6.49 -27.97 27.59
C GLY A 183 -6.85 -27.52 26.16
N VAL A 184 -8.10 -27.68 25.72
CA VAL A 184 -8.50 -27.66 24.30
C VAL A 184 -9.88 -27.03 24.11
N MET A 185 -10.72 -26.97 25.15
CA MET A 185 -12.11 -26.51 25.08
C MET A 185 -12.32 -25.20 25.84
N LEU A 186 -13.02 -24.25 25.21
CA LEU A 186 -13.44 -22.98 25.81
C LEU A 186 -14.93 -23.02 26.09
N ASP A 187 -15.32 -22.88 27.36
CA ASP A 187 -16.70 -22.52 27.69
C ASP A 187 -16.96 -21.03 27.38
N LYS A 188 -18.20 -20.61 27.56
CA LYS A 188 -18.66 -19.25 27.26
C LYS A 188 -17.90 -18.18 28.06
N ASP A 189 -17.65 -18.41 29.35
CA ASP A 189 -17.02 -17.43 30.23
C ASP A 189 -15.51 -17.30 29.95
N LEU A 190 -14.84 -18.43 29.70
CA LEU A 190 -13.44 -18.45 29.27
C LEU A 190 -13.26 -17.78 27.91
N PHE A 191 -14.16 -18.08 26.96
CA PHE A 191 -14.15 -17.42 25.65
C PHE A 191 -14.29 -15.91 25.80
N LYS A 192 -15.27 -15.44 26.59
CA LYS A 192 -15.50 -14.03 26.86
C LYS A 192 -14.26 -13.35 27.45
N LYS A 193 -13.62 -13.97 28.45
CA LYS A 193 -12.37 -13.47 29.04
C LYS A 193 -11.25 -13.33 28.01
N CYS A 194 -11.17 -14.26 27.06
CA CYS A 194 -10.16 -14.21 26.00
C CYS A 194 -10.42 -13.09 25.00
N VAL A 195 -11.66 -12.91 24.54
CA VAL A 195 -11.95 -12.02 23.42
C VAL A 195 -12.29 -10.58 23.82
N GLN A 196 -12.58 -10.30 25.10
CA GLN A 196 -13.08 -9.00 25.56
C GLN A 196 -12.25 -7.80 25.10
N SER A 197 -10.91 -7.91 25.11
CA SER A 197 -10.00 -6.82 24.76
C SER A 197 -9.96 -6.52 23.27
N ASN A 198 -10.35 -7.48 22.43
CA ASN A 198 -10.23 -7.40 20.97
C ASN A 198 -11.58 -7.67 20.27
N ILE A 199 -12.69 -7.60 21.01
CA ILE A 199 -14.02 -8.02 20.54
C ILE A 199 -14.50 -7.22 19.34
N VAL A 200 -14.16 -5.93 19.23
CA VAL A 200 -14.57 -5.08 18.11
C VAL A 200 -13.99 -5.60 16.79
N LEU A 201 -12.68 -5.86 16.75
CA LEU A 201 -11.99 -6.41 15.57
C LEU A 201 -12.49 -7.81 15.24
N LEU A 202 -12.63 -8.67 16.25
CA LEU A 202 -13.13 -10.03 16.06
C LEU A 202 -14.57 -10.02 15.52
N THR A 203 -15.42 -9.13 16.03
CA THR A 203 -16.80 -8.98 15.54
C THR A 203 -16.80 -8.57 14.06
N GLN A 204 -15.96 -7.62 13.66
CA GLN A 204 -15.83 -7.24 12.25
C GLN A 204 -15.38 -8.43 11.38
N ALA A 205 -14.40 -9.19 11.84
CA ALA A 205 -13.87 -10.36 11.16
C ALA A 205 -14.96 -11.44 10.93
N PHE A 206 -15.63 -11.87 12.00
CA PHE A 206 -16.61 -12.95 11.96
C PHE A 206 -17.98 -12.53 11.40
N ARG A 207 -18.27 -11.23 11.32
CA ARG A 207 -19.47 -10.68 10.65
C ARG A 207 -19.20 -10.27 9.20
N ARG A 208 -18.04 -10.66 8.64
CA ARG A 208 -17.66 -10.38 7.25
C ARG A 208 -17.74 -8.88 6.91
N LYS A 209 -17.33 -8.04 7.86
CA LYS A 209 -17.30 -6.57 7.70
C LYS A 209 -15.97 -6.02 7.22
N PHE A 210 -14.99 -6.88 7.01
CA PHE A 210 -13.77 -6.48 6.32
C PHE A 210 -14.03 -6.14 4.86
N VAL A 211 -13.15 -5.31 4.32
CA VAL A 211 -13.16 -4.79 2.97
C VAL A 211 -13.15 -5.89 1.92
N ILE A 212 -12.64 -7.08 2.25
CA ILE A 212 -12.83 -8.30 1.45
C ILE A 212 -13.53 -9.34 2.33
N PRO A 213 -14.87 -9.48 2.22
CA PRO A 213 -15.67 -10.39 3.03
C PRO A 213 -15.29 -11.87 2.84
N ASP A 214 -15.14 -12.31 1.59
CA ASP A 214 -14.79 -13.69 1.23
C ASP A 214 -13.32 -13.80 0.86
N PHE A 215 -12.48 -13.69 1.88
CA PHE A 215 -11.03 -13.62 1.70
C PHE A 215 -10.43 -14.91 1.13
N MET A 216 -10.91 -16.08 1.56
CA MET A 216 -10.38 -17.36 1.08
C MET A 216 -10.60 -17.56 -0.43
N SER A 217 -11.79 -17.20 -0.93
CA SER A 217 -12.10 -17.21 -2.36
C SER A 217 -11.21 -16.22 -3.12
N PHE A 218 -11.04 -15.01 -2.58
CA PHE A 218 -10.16 -14.01 -3.17
C PHE A 218 -8.69 -14.49 -3.24
N THR A 219 -8.17 -15.11 -2.19
CA THR A 219 -6.80 -15.62 -2.17
C THR A 219 -6.56 -16.76 -3.14
N SER A 220 -7.57 -17.60 -3.41
CA SER A 220 -7.48 -18.62 -4.47
C SER A 220 -7.24 -18.00 -5.84
N HIS A 221 -7.94 -16.90 -6.17
CA HIS A 221 -7.69 -16.16 -7.40
C HIS A 221 -6.28 -15.55 -7.42
N ILE A 222 -5.78 -15.05 -6.29
CA ILE A 222 -4.40 -14.54 -6.19
C ILE A 222 -3.38 -15.64 -6.48
N ASP A 223 -3.60 -16.87 -6.01
CA ASP A 223 -2.73 -18.01 -6.30
C ASP A 223 -2.76 -18.37 -7.79
N GLU A 224 -3.92 -18.31 -8.44
CA GLU A 224 -4.05 -18.52 -9.89
C GLU A 224 -3.30 -17.43 -10.70
N LEU A 225 -3.42 -16.16 -10.30
CA LEU A 225 -2.69 -15.04 -10.89
C LEU A 225 -1.18 -15.19 -10.68
N TYR A 226 -0.76 -15.65 -9.51
CA TYR A 226 0.63 -15.94 -9.20
C TYR A 226 1.19 -17.02 -10.14
N GLU A 227 0.48 -18.14 -10.31
CA GLU A 227 0.89 -19.25 -11.19
C GLU A 227 0.85 -18.86 -12.68
N SER A 228 -0.08 -17.98 -13.09
CA SER A 228 -0.09 -17.38 -14.43
C SER A 228 1.19 -16.58 -14.68
N ALA A 229 1.50 -15.63 -13.80
CA ALA A 229 2.66 -14.76 -13.93
C ALA A 229 3.99 -15.53 -13.81
N LYS A 230 4.04 -16.59 -13.00
CA LYS A 230 5.23 -17.44 -12.82
C LYS A 230 5.75 -18.05 -14.11
N LYS A 231 4.87 -18.29 -15.09
CA LYS A 231 5.21 -18.84 -16.42
C LYS A 231 6.03 -17.88 -17.29
N GLN A 232 6.09 -16.60 -16.94
CA GLN A 232 6.91 -15.63 -17.64
C GLN A 232 8.39 -15.84 -17.29
N SER A 233 9.16 -16.38 -18.23
CA SER A 233 10.60 -16.65 -18.09
C SER A 233 11.50 -15.59 -18.71
N GLY A 234 10.92 -14.47 -19.18
CA GLY A 234 11.66 -13.37 -19.80
C GLY A 234 12.34 -12.44 -18.80
N GLY A 235 13.10 -11.49 -19.34
CA GLY A 235 13.78 -10.45 -18.57
C GLY A 235 15.25 -10.77 -18.27
N LYS A 236 15.92 -9.84 -17.58
CA LYS A 236 17.31 -9.98 -17.15
C LYS A 236 17.46 -9.51 -15.70
N VAL A 237 18.13 -10.29 -14.87
CA VAL A 237 18.50 -9.87 -13.51
C VAL A 237 19.43 -8.66 -13.61
N ALA A 238 19.23 -7.67 -12.75
CA ALA A 238 20.12 -6.52 -12.66
C ALA A 238 21.54 -6.99 -12.25
N ASP A 239 22.51 -6.75 -13.13
CA ASP A 239 23.88 -7.26 -12.97
C ASP A 239 24.95 -6.16 -12.92
N TYR A 240 24.55 -4.89 -12.78
CA TYR A 240 25.48 -3.77 -12.67
C TYR A 240 26.21 -3.72 -11.31
N ILE A 241 25.66 -4.39 -10.28
CA ILE A 241 26.36 -4.67 -9.02
C ILE A 241 26.27 -6.17 -8.66
N PRO A 242 27.32 -6.75 -8.05
CA PRO A 242 27.35 -8.18 -7.71
C PRO A 242 26.22 -8.63 -6.77
N GLN A 243 25.73 -7.77 -5.89
CA GLN A 243 24.72 -8.11 -4.88
C GLN A 243 23.36 -8.39 -5.52
N LEU A 244 22.99 -7.67 -6.57
CA LEU A 244 21.76 -7.92 -7.31
C LEU A 244 21.89 -9.14 -8.23
N ALA A 245 23.08 -9.33 -8.83
CA ALA A 245 23.37 -10.47 -9.71
C ALA A 245 23.30 -11.84 -9.00
N LYS A 246 23.38 -11.87 -7.66
CA LYS A 246 23.29 -13.08 -6.85
C LYS A 246 21.89 -13.67 -6.78
N PHE A 247 20.85 -12.87 -7.00
CA PHE A 247 19.48 -13.37 -6.90
C PHE A 247 19.16 -14.30 -8.08
N SER A 248 18.58 -15.46 -7.77
CA SER A 248 18.13 -16.39 -8.80
C SER A 248 17.00 -15.78 -9.62
N PRO A 249 17.01 -15.92 -10.96
CA PRO A 249 15.90 -15.47 -11.82
C PRO A 249 14.58 -16.20 -11.56
N ASP A 250 14.63 -17.36 -10.91
CA ASP A 250 13.45 -18.19 -10.64
C ASP A 250 12.62 -17.68 -9.45
N LEU A 251 13.21 -16.82 -8.62
CA LEU A 251 12.55 -16.27 -7.43
C LEU A 251 11.31 -15.46 -7.82
N TRP A 252 10.18 -15.79 -7.21
CA TRP A 252 8.91 -15.12 -7.43
C TRP A 252 8.05 -15.16 -6.16
N GLY A 253 7.79 -14.00 -5.59
CA GLY A 253 6.94 -13.84 -4.40
C GLY A 253 5.88 -12.76 -4.58
N VAL A 254 4.67 -13.03 -4.08
CA VAL A 254 3.57 -12.07 -3.99
C VAL A 254 3.04 -12.07 -2.57
N SER A 255 2.88 -10.89 -1.98
CA SER A 255 2.20 -10.73 -0.69
C SER A 255 1.23 -9.58 -0.73
N LEU A 256 0.11 -9.75 -0.06
CA LEU A 256 -0.91 -8.72 0.10
C LEU A 256 -1.30 -8.54 1.58
N CYS A 257 -1.66 -7.31 1.91
CA CYS A 257 -2.25 -6.92 3.18
C CYS A 257 -3.44 -5.99 2.89
N THR A 258 -4.63 -6.31 3.38
CA THR A 258 -5.79 -5.40 3.27
C THR A 258 -5.68 -4.27 4.29
N VAL A 259 -6.49 -3.23 4.11
CA VAL A 259 -6.59 -2.12 5.08
C VAL A 259 -7.13 -2.57 6.44
N ASP A 260 -7.79 -3.72 6.51
CA ASP A 260 -8.27 -4.33 7.76
C ASP A 260 -7.26 -5.30 8.39
N GLY A 261 -6.12 -5.56 7.73
CA GLY A 261 -5.08 -6.47 8.20
C GLY A 261 -5.25 -7.94 7.79
N GLN A 262 -6.13 -8.24 6.83
CA GLN A 262 -6.19 -9.57 6.22
C GLN A 262 -4.95 -9.78 5.34
N ARG A 263 -4.30 -10.95 5.41
CA ARG A 263 -3.00 -11.17 4.77
C ARG A 263 -2.89 -12.52 4.10
N HIS A 264 -2.33 -12.51 2.90
CA HIS A 264 -2.03 -13.71 2.11
C HIS A 264 -0.71 -13.54 1.37
N SER A 265 0.00 -14.65 1.20
CA SER A 265 1.36 -14.68 0.65
C SER A 265 1.57 -15.99 -0.09
N VAL A 266 2.13 -15.90 -1.30
CA VAL A 266 2.44 -17.05 -2.17
C VAL A 266 3.81 -16.89 -2.83
N GLY A 267 4.60 -17.97 -2.86
CA GLY A 267 5.95 -17.99 -3.40
C GLY A 267 7.04 -17.58 -2.41
N ASP A 268 8.12 -16.97 -2.92
CA ASP A 268 9.34 -16.64 -2.18
C ASP A 268 9.21 -15.36 -1.32
N THR A 269 8.16 -15.27 -0.51
CA THR A 269 7.72 -14.00 0.11
C THR A 269 8.55 -13.54 1.31
N LYS A 270 9.32 -14.44 1.90
CA LYS A 270 10.12 -14.22 3.12
C LYS A 270 11.60 -13.98 2.84
N VAL A 271 12.01 -14.03 1.56
CA VAL A 271 13.38 -13.74 1.16
C VAL A 271 13.61 -12.22 1.25
N PRO A 272 14.61 -11.75 2.01
CA PRO A 272 14.95 -10.34 2.05
C PRO A 272 15.55 -9.86 0.73
N PHE A 273 15.17 -8.66 0.31
CA PHE A 273 15.76 -7.97 -0.83
C PHE A 273 15.79 -6.45 -0.61
N CYS A 274 16.72 -5.75 -1.27
CA CYS A 274 16.82 -4.30 -1.15
C CYS A 274 15.64 -3.60 -1.84
N LEU A 275 14.99 -2.64 -1.17
CA LEU A 275 13.89 -1.84 -1.71
C LEU A 275 14.28 -1.10 -2.98
N GLN A 276 15.52 -0.61 -3.06
CA GLN A 276 15.98 0.20 -4.18
C GLN A 276 15.02 1.38 -4.42
N SER A 277 14.67 1.68 -5.67
CA SER A 277 13.73 2.76 -6.01
C SER A 277 12.34 2.66 -5.35
N CYS A 278 11.93 1.52 -4.80
CA CYS A 278 10.68 1.40 -4.03
C CYS A 278 10.70 2.25 -2.74
N VAL A 279 11.89 2.66 -2.24
CA VAL A 279 12.00 3.54 -1.07
C VAL A 279 11.61 4.99 -1.36
N LYS A 280 11.67 5.42 -2.63
CA LYS A 280 11.42 6.81 -3.05
C LYS A 280 10.06 7.37 -2.62
N PRO A 281 8.92 6.69 -2.85
CA PRO A 281 7.63 7.16 -2.35
C PRO A 281 7.58 7.25 -0.82
N LEU A 282 8.20 6.30 -0.12
CA LEU A 282 8.17 6.25 1.34
C LEU A 282 8.90 7.44 1.96
N LYS A 283 10.10 7.77 1.46
CA LYS A 283 10.85 8.95 1.95
C LYS A 283 10.19 10.28 1.56
N TYR A 284 9.51 10.34 0.43
CA TYR A 284 8.71 11.51 0.06
C TYR A 284 7.52 11.68 1.02
N ALA A 285 6.83 10.59 1.34
CA ALA A 285 5.74 10.64 2.33
C ALA A 285 6.22 11.12 3.70
N ILE A 286 7.38 10.64 4.17
CA ILE A 286 8.01 11.12 5.41
C ILE A 286 8.30 12.63 5.34
N ALA A 287 8.94 13.10 4.26
CA ALA A 287 9.25 14.52 4.10
C ALA A 287 7.99 15.41 4.10
N VAL A 288 6.92 15.02 3.40
CA VAL A 288 5.65 15.76 3.40
C VAL A 288 4.93 15.66 4.75
N ASN A 289 5.03 14.52 5.43
CA ASN A 289 4.46 14.35 6.77
C ASN A 289 5.03 15.37 7.76
N ASP A 290 6.33 15.61 7.70
CA ASP A 290 7.01 16.47 8.67
C ASP A 290 7.01 17.95 8.27
N LEU A 291 7.10 18.24 6.97
CA LEU A 291 7.37 19.59 6.46
C LEU A 291 6.18 20.20 5.69
N GLY A 292 5.16 19.40 5.39
CA GLY A 292 4.02 19.79 4.55
C GLY A 292 4.34 19.86 3.06
N THR A 293 3.29 19.82 2.23
CA THR A 293 3.41 19.81 0.76
C THR A 293 4.11 21.05 0.23
N GLU A 294 3.76 22.22 0.76
CA GLU A 294 4.26 23.50 0.27
C GLU A 294 5.78 23.62 0.42
N TYR A 295 6.34 23.26 1.58
CA TYR A 295 7.78 23.32 1.77
C TYR A 295 8.51 22.34 0.85
N VAL A 296 8.06 21.07 0.81
CA VAL A 296 8.72 20.02 0.01
C VAL A 296 8.75 20.40 -1.48
N HIS A 297 7.65 20.91 -2.01
CA HIS A 297 7.54 21.24 -3.43
C HIS A 297 8.17 22.58 -3.85
N ARG A 298 8.76 23.33 -2.91
CA ARG A 298 9.73 24.39 -3.26
C ARG A 298 11.00 23.81 -3.90
N TYR A 299 11.32 22.54 -3.63
CA TYR A 299 12.56 21.91 -4.09
C TYR A 299 12.36 20.85 -5.17
N VAL A 300 11.16 20.27 -5.30
CA VAL A 300 10.86 19.23 -6.29
C VAL A 300 9.51 19.49 -6.96
N GLY A 301 9.42 19.21 -8.25
CA GLY A 301 8.17 19.29 -9.01
C GLY A 301 7.15 18.20 -8.65
N LYS A 302 6.01 18.24 -9.36
CA LYS A 302 4.84 17.37 -9.14
C LYS A 302 4.46 16.56 -10.38
N GLU A 303 5.20 16.70 -11.47
CA GLU A 303 4.78 16.26 -12.80
C GLU A 303 5.72 15.20 -13.37
N PRO A 304 5.20 14.31 -14.24
CA PRO A 304 6.05 13.41 -15.01
C PRO A 304 6.97 14.23 -15.93
N SER A 305 8.19 13.74 -16.18
CA SER A 305 9.12 14.43 -17.06
C SER A 305 8.73 14.37 -18.54
N GLY A 306 7.94 13.37 -18.95
CA GLY A 306 7.67 13.06 -20.37
C GLY A 306 8.91 12.61 -21.16
N LEU A 307 10.06 12.52 -20.50
CA LEU A 307 11.36 12.19 -21.06
C LEU A 307 11.85 10.87 -20.46
N ARG A 308 12.68 10.13 -21.22
CA ARG A 308 13.31 8.91 -20.71
C ARG A 308 14.00 9.18 -19.37
N PHE A 309 13.80 8.31 -18.39
CA PHE A 309 14.31 8.44 -17.02
C PHE A 309 15.85 8.59 -16.93
N ASN A 310 16.55 8.29 -18.03
CA ASN A 310 18.00 8.37 -18.16
C ASN A 310 18.57 9.77 -18.44
N LYS A 311 17.74 10.77 -18.77
CA LYS A 311 18.22 12.12 -19.08
C LYS A 311 18.33 12.99 -17.82
N LEU A 312 19.44 13.75 -17.75
CA LEU A 312 19.79 14.63 -16.63
C LEU A 312 19.16 16.02 -16.84
N PHE A 313 17.85 16.15 -16.63
CA PHE A 313 17.19 17.45 -16.75
C PHE A 313 16.41 17.82 -15.48
N LEU A 314 16.44 19.12 -15.20
CA LEU A 314 15.52 19.80 -14.30
C LEU A 314 14.36 20.33 -15.15
N ASN A 315 13.25 20.67 -14.49
CA ASN A 315 12.16 21.39 -15.12
C ASN A 315 12.55 22.86 -15.37
N GLU A 316 11.63 23.63 -15.95
CA GLU A 316 11.83 25.05 -16.27
C GLU A 316 12.10 25.92 -15.03
N ASP A 317 11.71 25.45 -13.84
CA ASP A 317 11.93 26.12 -12.56
C ASP A 317 13.26 25.72 -11.87
N ASP A 318 14.17 25.05 -12.60
CA ASP A 318 15.44 24.52 -12.07
C ASP A 318 15.24 23.55 -10.88
N ARG A 319 14.18 22.72 -10.92
CA ARG A 319 13.87 21.67 -9.93
C ARG A 319 13.78 20.30 -10.59
N PRO A 320 14.08 19.19 -9.90
CA PRO A 320 13.78 17.87 -10.44
C PRO A 320 12.28 17.70 -10.65
N HIS A 321 11.88 17.00 -11.72
CA HIS A 321 10.47 16.89 -12.13
C HIS A 321 9.53 16.34 -11.06
N ASN A 322 9.95 15.31 -10.31
CA ASN A 322 9.15 14.64 -9.29
C ASN A 322 10.05 13.81 -8.35
N PRO A 323 9.56 13.39 -7.16
CA PRO A 323 10.34 12.59 -6.22
C PRO A 323 10.57 11.12 -6.65
N MET A 324 9.94 10.65 -7.73
CA MET A 324 10.06 9.25 -8.18
C MET A 324 11.28 9.01 -9.07
N VAL A 325 11.88 10.07 -9.63
CA VAL A 325 13.16 10.03 -10.35
C VAL A 325 14.35 10.22 -9.38
N ASN A 326 15.56 9.78 -9.77
CA ASN A 326 16.73 9.83 -8.90
C ASN A 326 17.06 11.25 -8.42
N ALA A 327 17.03 12.25 -9.30
CA ALA A 327 17.33 13.64 -8.93
C ALA A 327 16.35 14.17 -7.87
N GLY A 328 15.05 13.97 -8.05
CA GLY A 328 14.06 14.37 -7.06
C GLY A 328 14.19 13.59 -5.76
N ALA A 329 14.47 12.29 -5.84
CA ALA A 329 14.71 11.47 -4.68
C ALA A 329 15.96 11.89 -3.87
N ILE A 330 17.02 12.37 -4.51
CA ILE A 330 18.21 12.93 -3.85
C ILE A 330 17.86 14.25 -3.15
N VAL A 331 17.10 15.12 -3.81
CA VAL A 331 16.59 16.37 -3.20
C VAL A 331 15.71 16.05 -1.99
N ILE A 332 14.76 15.12 -2.08
CA ILE A 332 13.94 14.67 -0.94
C ILE A 332 14.80 14.16 0.22
N THR A 333 15.87 13.42 -0.06
CA THR A 333 16.79 12.94 0.98
C THR A 333 17.45 14.10 1.73
N SER A 334 17.72 15.23 1.08
CA SER A 334 18.26 16.42 1.77
C SER A 334 17.28 17.09 2.74
N LEU A 335 15.98 16.88 2.57
CA LEU A 335 14.94 17.53 3.38
C LEU A 335 14.68 16.81 4.70
N ILE A 336 14.99 15.51 4.80
CA ILE A 336 14.68 14.70 5.97
C ILE A 336 15.61 15.08 7.13
N LYS A 337 15.01 15.48 8.26
CA LYS A 337 15.70 15.78 9.53
C LYS A 337 16.94 16.67 9.33
N GLN A 338 16.74 17.84 8.73
CA GLN A 338 17.79 18.86 8.57
C GLN A 338 18.45 19.20 9.91
N GLY A 339 19.76 19.45 9.88
CA GLY A 339 20.58 19.70 11.08
C GLY A 339 21.07 18.46 11.83
N ALA A 340 20.50 17.27 11.58
CA ALA A 340 20.98 16.01 12.14
C ALA A 340 22.08 15.37 11.29
N ASN A 341 22.90 14.50 11.89
CA ASN A 341 23.89 13.72 11.14
C ASN A 341 23.23 12.51 10.42
N ASN A 342 23.95 11.88 9.48
CA ASN A 342 23.38 10.80 8.67
C ASN A 342 22.95 9.55 9.46
N ALA A 343 23.62 9.23 10.59
CA ALA A 343 23.23 8.10 11.41
C ALA A 343 21.87 8.35 12.08
N GLU A 344 21.68 9.54 12.66
CA GLU A 344 20.40 9.96 13.25
C GLU A 344 19.28 10.03 12.22
N LYS A 345 19.58 10.51 11.01
CA LYS A 345 18.63 10.53 9.89
C LYS A 345 18.23 9.11 9.47
N PHE A 346 19.18 8.18 9.43
CA PHE A 346 18.93 6.79 9.08
C PHE A 346 18.03 6.11 10.12
N ASP A 347 18.34 6.26 11.42
CA ASP A 347 17.51 5.74 12.51
C ASP A 347 16.08 6.31 12.46
N TYR A 348 15.94 7.60 12.16
CA TYR A 348 14.65 8.25 12.00
C TYR A 348 13.82 7.62 10.86
N VAL A 349 14.43 7.40 9.69
CA VAL A 349 13.75 6.74 8.58
C VAL A 349 13.41 5.29 8.92
N MET A 350 14.32 4.55 9.55
CA MET A 350 14.08 3.17 9.98
C MET A 350 12.91 3.08 10.97
N GLN A 351 12.74 4.04 11.88
CA GLN A 351 11.58 4.11 12.77
C GLN A 351 10.27 4.25 11.98
N PHE A 352 10.22 5.14 10.98
CA PHE A 352 9.04 5.26 10.11
C PHE A 352 8.78 3.97 9.32
N MET A 353 9.82 3.35 8.76
CA MET A 353 9.69 2.09 8.01
C MET A 353 9.14 0.98 8.89
N ASN A 354 9.64 0.84 10.13
CA ASN A 354 9.14 -0.12 11.11
C ASN A 354 7.66 0.12 11.42
N LYS A 355 7.26 1.38 11.66
CA LYS A 355 5.85 1.73 11.91
C LYS A 355 4.95 1.41 10.72
N MET A 356 5.37 1.77 9.49
CA MET A 356 4.62 1.45 8.27
C MET A 356 4.51 -0.06 8.02
N ALA A 357 5.53 -0.83 8.42
CA ALA A 357 5.53 -2.29 8.31
C ALA A 357 4.86 -3.00 9.49
N GLY A 358 4.33 -2.27 10.48
CA GLY A 358 3.78 -2.85 11.71
C GLY A 358 4.79 -3.69 12.50
N ASN A 359 6.06 -3.26 12.50
CA ASN A 359 7.22 -3.90 13.13
C ASN A 359 7.59 -5.27 12.53
N GLU A 360 7.18 -5.55 11.29
CA GLU A 360 7.77 -6.65 10.51
C GLU A 360 9.18 -6.33 10.03
N TYR A 361 9.80 -7.26 9.31
CA TYR A 361 11.20 -7.16 8.89
C TYR A 361 11.49 -5.89 8.07
N VAL A 362 12.36 -5.03 8.62
CA VAL A 362 13.03 -3.94 7.93
C VAL A 362 14.52 -4.06 8.27
N GLY A 363 15.33 -4.37 7.26
CA GLY A 363 16.77 -4.61 7.38
C GLY A 363 17.60 -3.60 6.62
N PHE A 364 18.91 -3.86 6.54
CA PHE A 364 19.85 -3.02 5.81
C PHE A 364 21.01 -3.85 5.26
N SER A 365 21.27 -3.74 3.96
CA SER A 365 22.41 -4.37 3.31
C SER A 365 23.56 -3.39 3.16
N ASN A 366 24.52 -3.47 4.08
CA ASN A 366 25.77 -2.72 3.92
C ASN A 366 26.53 -3.14 2.65
N ALA A 367 26.43 -4.41 2.24
CA ALA A 367 27.09 -4.90 1.04
C ALA A 367 26.54 -4.23 -0.23
N THR A 368 25.22 -4.09 -0.35
CA THR A 368 24.60 -3.37 -1.47
C THR A 368 24.92 -1.89 -1.40
N PHE A 369 24.89 -1.28 -0.19
CA PHE A 369 25.26 0.12 -0.01
C PHE A 369 26.67 0.45 -0.52
N GLN A 370 27.67 -0.36 -0.15
CA GLN A 370 29.05 -0.14 -0.61
C GLN A 370 29.14 -0.22 -2.14
N SER A 371 28.54 -1.23 -2.76
CA SER A 371 28.59 -1.39 -4.22
C SER A 371 27.78 -0.32 -4.97
N GLU A 372 26.61 0.08 -4.48
CA GLU A 372 25.84 1.20 -5.04
C GLU A 372 26.63 2.52 -4.98
N ARG A 373 27.35 2.75 -3.87
CA ARG A 373 28.20 3.93 -3.71
C ARG A 373 29.39 3.91 -4.68
N GLU A 374 30.07 2.78 -4.81
CA GLU A 374 31.22 2.61 -5.70
C GLU A 374 30.85 2.71 -7.20
N SER A 375 29.69 2.19 -7.60
CA SER A 375 29.19 2.29 -8.99
C SER A 375 28.29 3.51 -9.24
N GLY A 376 28.25 4.44 -8.29
CA GLY A 376 27.25 5.50 -8.19
C GLY A 376 27.47 6.72 -9.09
N ASP A 377 28.36 6.66 -10.10
CA ASP A 377 28.84 7.80 -10.90
C ASP A 377 27.73 8.73 -11.38
N ARG A 378 26.64 8.14 -11.88
CA ARG A 378 25.49 8.91 -12.36
C ARG A 378 24.83 9.74 -11.27
N ASN A 379 24.70 9.17 -10.07
CA ASN A 379 24.11 9.88 -8.94
C ASN A 379 25.06 10.97 -8.41
N PHE A 380 26.38 10.79 -8.50
CA PHE A 380 27.35 11.86 -8.24
C PHE A 380 27.21 13.01 -9.24
N ALA A 381 27.10 12.72 -10.54
CA ALA A 381 26.88 13.74 -11.56
C ALA A 381 25.58 14.53 -11.31
N ILE A 382 24.50 13.84 -10.94
CA ILE A 382 23.24 14.47 -10.52
C ILE A 382 23.47 15.36 -9.30
N GLY A 383 24.14 14.86 -8.27
CA GLY A 383 24.42 15.60 -7.04
C GLY A 383 25.18 16.90 -7.27
N TYR A 384 26.26 16.86 -8.05
CA TYR A 384 27.02 18.07 -8.41
C TYR A 384 26.20 19.06 -9.23
N TYR A 385 25.40 18.58 -10.19
CA TYR A 385 24.53 19.44 -10.99
C TYR A 385 23.46 20.13 -10.13
N LEU A 386 22.83 19.40 -9.20
CA LEU A 386 21.86 19.94 -8.24
C LEU A 386 22.50 20.96 -7.29
N LYS A 387 23.76 20.74 -6.89
CA LYS A 387 24.52 21.66 -6.05
C LYS A 387 24.78 22.99 -6.76
N GLU A 388 25.24 22.94 -8.01
CA GLU A 388 25.49 24.13 -8.83
C GLU A 388 24.21 24.94 -9.03
N LYS A 389 23.09 24.26 -9.28
CA LYS A 389 21.77 24.88 -9.48
C LYS A 389 21.04 25.27 -8.20
N LYS A 390 21.69 25.13 -7.02
CA LYS A 390 21.10 25.48 -5.71
C LYS A 390 19.77 24.77 -5.42
N CYS A 391 19.64 23.51 -5.87
CA CYS A 391 18.43 22.72 -5.67
C CYS A 391 18.30 22.14 -4.24
N PHE A 392 19.31 22.31 -3.39
CA PHE A 392 19.31 21.84 -2.01
C PHE A 392 18.99 22.97 -1.03
N PRO A 393 18.44 22.67 0.16
CA PRO A 393 18.36 23.64 1.25
C PRO A 393 19.73 24.22 1.61
N GLU A 394 19.74 25.45 2.13
CA GLU A 394 20.96 26.12 2.55
C GLU A 394 21.73 25.30 3.61
N GLY A 395 23.07 25.30 3.52
CA GLY A 395 23.93 24.54 4.44
C GLY A 395 23.98 23.03 4.19
N THR A 396 23.41 22.52 3.09
CA THR A 396 23.42 21.09 2.76
C THR A 396 24.80 20.62 2.24
N ASP A 397 25.36 19.60 2.87
CA ASP A 397 26.48 18.83 2.30
C ASP A 397 25.97 17.78 1.31
N MET A 398 26.17 18.07 0.02
CA MET A 398 25.74 17.20 -1.08
C MET A 398 26.32 15.79 -0.99
N VAL A 399 27.60 15.63 -0.63
CA VAL A 399 28.26 14.31 -0.61
C VAL A 399 27.68 13.45 0.51
N ALA A 400 27.51 14.03 1.70
CA ALA A 400 26.85 13.36 2.81
C ALA A 400 25.39 12.96 2.47
N ILE A 401 24.64 13.84 1.78
CA ILE A 401 23.26 13.50 1.35
C ILE A 401 23.26 12.36 0.33
N LEU A 402 24.26 12.29 -0.54
CA LEU A 402 24.36 11.21 -1.52
C LEU A 402 24.66 9.86 -0.86
N ASP A 403 25.57 9.85 0.12
CA ASP A 403 25.81 8.66 0.96
C ASP A 403 24.52 8.22 1.66
N PHE A 404 23.77 9.16 2.24
CA PHE A 404 22.48 8.84 2.86
C PHE A 404 21.45 8.32 1.85
N TYR A 405 21.43 8.87 0.63
CA TYR A 405 20.59 8.36 -0.45
C TYR A 405 20.90 6.90 -0.79
N PHE A 406 22.18 6.52 -0.88
CA PHE A 406 22.60 5.14 -1.11
C PHE A 406 22.23 4.22 0.05
N GLN A 407 22.35 4.68 1.30
CA GLN A 407 21.91 3.92 2.47
C GLN A 407 20.40 3.60 2.38
N LEU A 408 19.56 4.60 2.07
CA LEU A 408 18.12 4.39 1.96
C LEU A 408 17.74 3.43 0.82
N CYS A 409 18.45 3.45 -0.31
CA CYS A 409 18.20 2.50 -1.40
C CYS A 409 18.57 1.05 -1.03
N SER A 410 19.45 0.88 -0.03
CA SER A 410 19.97 -0.41 0.42
C SER A 410 19.23 -0.98 1.64
N ILE A 411 18.12 -0.35 2.06
CA ILE A 411 17.20 -0.91 3.06
C ILE A 411 16.59 -2.20 2.51
N GLU A 412 16.54 -3.24 3.35
CA GLU A 412 15.99 -4.55 3.00
C GLU A 412 14.59 -4.75 3.55
N VAL A 413 13.74 -5.41 2.78
CA VAL A 413 12.39 -5.82 3.17
C VAL A 413 12.11 -7.23 2.67
N THR A 414 11.02 -7.83 3.13
CA THR A 414 10.42 -9.02 2.51
C THR A 414 9.16 -8.61 1.75
N CYS A 415 8.58 -9.49 0.93
CA CYS A 415 7.27 -9.20 0.33
C CYS A 415 6.22 -8.99 1.42
N GLU A 416 6.28 -9.77 2.49
CA GLU A 416 5.34 -9.70 3.61
C GLU A 416 5.37 -8.33 4.30
N SER A 417 6.55 -7.85 4.69
CA SER A 417 6.68 -6.56 5.38
C SER A 417 6.36 -5.37 4.47
N ALA A 418 6.78 -5.43 3.20
CA ALA A 418 6.50 -4.36 2.24
C ALA A 418 5.01 -4.29 1.84
N SER A 419 4.27 -5.42 1.85
CA SER A 419 2.82 -5.41 1.65
C SER A 419 2.09 -4.64 2.75
N VAL A 420 2.57 -4.70 3.99
CA VAL A 420 2.03 -3.92 5.12
C VAL A 420 2.36 -2.42 4.95
N MET A 421 3.56 -2.08 4.47
CA MET A 421 3.90 -0.69 4.13
C MET A 421 2.98 -0.13 3.03
N ALA A 422 2.75 -0.89 1.96
CA ALA A 422 1.81 -0.52 0.90
C ALA A 422 0.37 -0.37 1.45
N ALA A 423 -0.04 -1.25 2.35
CA ALA A 423 -1.37 -1.21 2.94
C ALA A 423 -1.55 -0.04 3.92
N THR A 424 -0.46 0.41 4.57
CA THR A 424 -0.45 1.67 5.33
C THR A 424 -0.76 2.88 4.44
N LEU A 425 -0.22 2.90 3.21
CA LEU A 425 -0.59 3.92 2.22
C LEU A 425 -2.03 3.74 1.72
N ALA A 426 -2.48 2.50 1.49
CA ALA A 426 -3.87 2.21 1.12
C ALA A 426 -4.88 2.68 2.17
N ASN A 427 -4.47 2.66 3.45
CA ASN A 427 -5.29 2.98 4.62
C ASN A 427 -5.09 4.42 5.12
N GLY A 428 -4.77 5.35 4.23
CA GLY A 428 -4.69 6.79 4.57
C GLY A 428 -3.61 7.15 5.59
N GLY A 429 -2.59 6.30 5.76
CA GLY A 429 -1.46 6.53 6.68
C GLY A 429 -1.57 5.82 8.02
N PHE A 430 -2.63 5.04 8.24
CA PHE A 430 -2.80 4.20 9.43
C PHE A 430 -2.30 2.78 9.15
N CYS A 431 -1.39 2.26 9.98
CA CYS A 431 -0.88 0.91 9.79
C CYS A 431 -2.00 -0.11 10.04
N PRO A 432 -2.34 -0.99 9.08
CA PRO A 432 -3.54 -1.83 9.16
C PRO A 432 -3.46 -2.89 10.26
N ILE A 433 -2.26 -3.31 10.67
CA ILE A 433 -2.06 -4.36 11.68
C ILE A 433 -1.75 -3.81 13.08
N THR A 434 -1.60 -2.50 13.24
CA THR A 434 -1.35 -1.89 14.58
C THR A 434 -2.37 -0.82 14.93
N GLY A 435 -3.02 -0.19 13.93
CA GLY A 435 -3.90 0.96 14.14
C GLY A 435 -3.17 2.28 14.37
N GLU A 436 -1.82 2.30 14.36
CA GLU A 436 -1.05 3.52 14.56
C GLU A 436 -1.18 4.46 13.36
N ARG A 437 -1.41 5.76 13.60
CA ARG A 437 -1.29 6.81 12.58
C ARG A 437 0.19 7.09 12.32
N VAL A 438 0.71 6.57 11.20
CA VAL A 438 2.13 6.68 10.84
C VAL A 438 2.41 7.90 9.98
N LEU A 439 1.50 8.22 9.04
CA LEU A 439 1.67 9.31 8.08
C LEU A 439 0.43 10.22 8.07
N SER A 440 0.63 11.48 7.69
CA SER A 440 -0.47 12.40 7.43
C SER A 440 -1.25 11.97 6.17
N PRO A 441 -2.59 12.08 6.16
CA PRO A 441 -3.39 11.75 4.96
C PRO A 441 -2.99 12.58 3.73
N GLU A 442 -2.52 13.81 3.93
CA GLU A 442 -1.98 14.66 2.87
C GLU A 442 -0.73 14.04 2.22
N ALA A 443 0.24 13.61 3.03
CA ALA A 443 1.44 12.94 2.54
C ALA A 443 1.10 11.68 1.75
N VAL A 444 0.15 10.88 2.24
CA VAL A 444 -0.31 9.67 1.58
C VAL A 444 -0.96 9.98 0.24
N ARG A 445 -1.92 10.92 0.19
CA ARG A 445 -2.60 11.33 -1.05
C ARG A 445 -1.60 11.78 -2.11
N ASN A 446 -0.66 12.66 -1.75
CA ASN A 446 0.31 13.17 -2.72
C ASN A 446 1.24 12.06 -3.22
N THR A 447 1.65 11.16 -2.32
CA THR A 447 2.51 10.02 -2.66
C THR A 447 1.82 9.11 -3.66
N LEU A 448 0.55 8.77 -3.43
CA LEU A 448 -0.23 7.92 -4.33
C LEU A 448 -0.44 8.57 -5.70
N SER A 449 -0.72 9.88 -5.76
CA SER A 449 -0.83 10.62 -7.01
C SER A 449 0.47 10.56 -7.83
N LEU A 450 1.62 10.74 -7.18
CA LEU A 450 2.93 10.70 -7.84
C LEU A 450 3.36 9.27 -8.21
N MET A 451 2.99 8.27 -7.42
CA MET A 451 3.17 6.86 -7.78
C MET A 451 2.35 6.51 -9.03
N HIS A 452 1.12 7.01 -9.13
CA HIS A 452 0.27 6.78 -10.29
C HIS A 452 0.89 7.32 -11.58
N SER A 453 1.36 8.57 -11.60
CA SER A 453 1.87 9.21 -12.82
C SER A 453 3.36 9.00 -13.10
N CYS A 454 4.18 8.71 -12.08
CA CYS A 454 5.65 8.73 -12.18
C CYS A 454 6.34 7.46 -11.63
N GLY A 455 5.60 6.43 -11.23
CA GLY A 455 6.13 5.35 -10.39
C GLY A 455 6.85 4.20 -11.10
N MET A 456 6.60 3.97 -12.38
CA MET A 456 7.04 2.77 -13.13
C MET A 456 8.05 3.09 -14.24
N TYR A 457 8.95 4.06 -13.98
CA TYR A 457 9.93 4.56 -14.95
C TYR A 457 9.25 5.04 -16.24
N ASP A 458 9.83 4.77 -17.40
CA ASP A 458 9.25 5.15 -18.71
C ASP A 458 7.91 4.43 -18.99
N PHE A 459 7.60 3.36 -18.24
CA PHE A 459 6.33 2.65 -18.35
C PHE A 459 5.19 3.31 -17.55
N SER A 460 5.45 4.39 -16.79
CA SER A 460 4.46 5.00 -15.89
C SER A 460 3.16 5.40 -16.60
N GLY A 461 3.25 6.02 -17.79
CA GLY A 461 2.06 6.41 -18.55
C GLY A 461 1.23 5.22 -19.04
N GLN A 462 1.88 4.17 -19.54
CA GLN A 462 1.21 2.94 -19.98
C GLN A 462 0.61 2.18 -18.80
N PHE A 463 1.32 2.12 -17.68
CA PHE A 463 0.84 1.49 -16.46
C PHE A 463 -0.37 2.22 -15.88
N ALA A 464 -0.31 3.55 -15.81
CA ALA A 464 -1.44 4.38 -15.36
C ALA A 464 -2.67 4.22 -16.26
N PHE A 465 -2.49 4.02 -17.57
CA PHE A 465 -3.58 3.85 -18.52
C PHE A 465 -4.19 2.45 -18.51
N HIS A 466 -3.36 1.40 -18.44
CA HIS A 466 -3.83 0.02 -18.55
C HIS A 466 -4.11 -0.66 -17.21
N VAL A 467 -3.30 -0.37 -16.18
CA VAL A 467 -3.45 -0.92 -14.83
C VAL A 467 -4.16 0.07 -13.92
N GLY A 468 -3.83 1.36 -14.03
CA GLY A 468 -4.52 2.42 -13.30
C GLY A 468 -4.38 2.33 -11.80
N LEU A 469 -3.31 1.75 -11.28
CA LEU A 469 -3.02 1.67 -9.84
C LEU A 469 -1.76 2.45 -9.49
N PRO A 470 -1.68 3.11 -8.32
CA PRO A 470 -0.42 3.64 -7.81
C PRO A 470 0.60 2.52 -7.56
N ALA A 471 1.76 2.60 -8.20
CA ALA A 471 2.82 1.61 -8.02
C ALA A 471 4.22 2.26 -8.00
N LYS A 472 5.21 1.58 -7.44
CA LYS A 472 6.62 1.94 -7.59
C LYS A 472 7.48 0.70 -7.79
N SER A 473 8.20 0.67 -8.91
CA SER A 473 9.18 -0.35 -9.24
C SER A 473 10.57 -0.07 -8.66
N GLY A 474 11.32 -1.13 -8.33
CA GLY A 474 12.70 -1.12 -7.88
C GLY A 474 13.56 -2.09 -8.70
N VAL A 475 14.83 -1.72 -8.94
CA VAL A 475 15.75 -2.52 -9.77
C VAL A 475 16.14 -3.87 -9.14
N ALA A 476 15.81 -4.11 -7.87
CA ALA A 476 15.90 -5.43 -7.26
C ALA A 476 14.77 -6.38 -7.70
N GLY A 477 13.84 -5.93 -8.57
CA GLY A 477 12.70 -6.72 -9.04
C GLY A 477 11.43 -6.56 -8.21
N GLY A 478 11.41 -5.62 -7.27
CA GLY A 478 10.24 -5.33 -6.42
C GLY A 478 9.27 -4.35 -7.10
N ILE A 479 7.98 -4.57 -6.90
CA ILE A 479 6.91 -3.63 -7.24
C ILE A 479 6.02 -3.44 -6.00
N LEU A 480 6.11 -2.25 -5.41
CA LEU A 480 5.20 -1.79 -4.37
C LEU A 480 3.90 -1.31 -5.05
N LEU A 481 2.78 -1.98 -4.79
CA LEU A 481 1.49 -1.70 -5.45
C LEU A 481 0.44 -1.33 -4.40
N VAL A 482 -0.36 -0.30 -4.66
CA VAL A 482 -1.41 0.15 -3.74
C VAL A 482 -2.76 0.12 -4.46
N VAL A 483 -3.75 -0.49 -3.83
CA VAL A 483 -5.17 -0.35 -4.18
C VAL A 483 -5.82 0.50 -3.09
N PRO A 484 -5.99 1.81 -3.30
CA PRO A 484 -6.44 2.73 -2.25
C PRO A 484 -7.75 2.27 -1.62
N ASN A 485 -7.82 2.35 -0.28
CA ASN A 485 -8.95 1.90 0.55
C ASN A 485 -9.26 0.40 0.50
N VAL A 486 -8.42 -0.43 -0.11
CA VAL A 486 -8.64 -1.89 -0.20
C VAL A 486 -7.44 -2.66 0.35
N MET A 487 -6.27 -2.53 -0.28
CA MET A 487 -5.09 -3.33 0.07
C MET A 487 -3.79 -2.74 -0.47
N GLY A 488 -2.69 -3.15 0.14
CA GLY A 488 -1.35 -3.01 -0.41
C GLY A 488 -0.75 -4.36 -0.79
N LEU A 489 0.08 -4.37 -1.83
CA LEU A 489 0.76 -5.56 -2.32
C LEU A 489 2.25 -5.28 -2.54
N MET A 490 3.04 -6.34 -2.42
CA MET A 490 4.41 -6.39 -2.91
C MET A 490 4.58 -7.61 -3.80
N CYS A 491 4.97 -7.38 -5.05
CA CYS A 491 5.40 -8.40 -5.99
C CYS A 491 6.92 -8.34 -6.12
N TRP A 492 7.61 -9.49 -6.11
CA TRP A 492 9.07 -9.52 -6.22
C TRP A 492 9.56 -10.64 -7.13
N SER A 493 10.17 -10.26 -8.24
CA SER A 493 10.86 -11.16 -9.17
C SER A 493 12.08 -10.41 -9.75
N PRO A 494 13.32 -10.85 -9.47
CA PRO A 494 14.54 -10.15 -9.87
C PRO A 494 14.69 -9.85 -11.38
N PRO A 495 14.26 -10.71 -12.32
CA PRO A 495 14.32 -10.40 -13.76
C PRO A 495 13.51 -9.16 -14.15
N LEU A 496 14.21 -8.19 -14.74
CA LEU A 496 13.63 -6.93 -15.22
C LEU A 496 13.41 -6.95 -16.74
N ASP A 497 12.39 -6.22 -17.18
CA ASP A 497 12.18 -5.88 -18.58
C ASP A 497 13.16 -4.80 -19.05
N LYS A 498 13.04 -4.41 -20.33
CA LYS A 498 13.89 -3.37 -20.94
C LYS A 498 13.68 -1.97 -20.36
N MET A 499 12.61 -1.74 -19.61
CA MET A 499 12.27 -0.47 -18.95
C MET A 499 12.68 -0.46 -17.46
N GLY A 500 13.22 -1.57 -16.95
CA GLY A 500 13.68 -1.71 -15.57
C GLY A 500 12.60 -2.17 -14.58
N ASN A 501 11.47 -2.69 -15.07
CA ASN A 501 10.37 -3.20 -14.23
C ASN A 501 10.38 -4.74 -14.16
N SER A 502 9.95 -5.31 -13.03
CA SER A 502 9.86 -6.77 -12.88
C SER A 502 8.90 -7.39 -13.90
N VAL A 503 9.36 -8.39 -14.66
CA VAL A 503 8.56 -9.03 -15.72
C VAL A 503 7.32 -9.72 -15.14
N LYS A 504 7.51 -10.62 -14.17
CA LYS A 504 6.40 -11.33 -13.50
C LYS A 504 5.50 -10.35 -12.75
N GLY A 505 6.09 -9.35 -12.10
CA GLY A 505 5.34 -8.33 -11.35
C GLY A 505 4.40 -7.51 -12.25
N ILE A 506 4.84 -7.05 -13.41
CA ILE A 506 3.99 -6.32 -14.36
C ILE A 506 2.87 -7.22 -14.90
N HIS A 507 3.19 -8.48 -15.26
CA HIS A 507 2.19 -9.44 -15.73
C HIS A 507 1.09 -9.67 -14.68
N PHE A 508 1.49 -9.90 -13.43
CA PHE A 508 0.56 -10.06 -12.31
C PHE A 508 -0.35 -8.83 -12.14
N CYS A 509 0.20 -7.61 -12.20
CA CYS A 509 -0.57 -6.37 -12.09
C CYS A 509 -1.63 -6.23 -13.20
N HIS A 510 -1.31 -6.59 -14.44
CA HIS A 510 -2.26 -6.55 -15.56
C HIS A 510 -3.36 -7.61 -15.43
N ASP A 511 -3.01 -8.84 -15.06
CA ASP A 511 -4.00 -9.90 -14.88
C ASP A 511 -4.94 -9.57 -13.70
N LEU A 512 -4.39 -8.99 -12.62
CA LEU A 512 -5.17 -8.55 -11.45
C LEU A 512 -6.30 -7.58 -11.82
N VAL A 513 -6.01 -6.53 -12.59
CA VAL A 513 -7.03 -5.53 -12.97
C VAL A 513 -7.91 -5.99 -14.13
N SER A 514 -7.48 -7.00 -14.87
CA SER A 514 -8.28 -7.65 -15.91
C SER A 514 -9.34 -8.55 -15.27
N LEU A 515 -9.00 -9.21 -14.15
CA LEU A 515 -9.93 -10.01 -13.34
C LEU A 515 -10.81 -9.13 -12.44
N CYS A 516 -10.24 -8.17 -11.72
CA CYS A 516 -10.92 -7.39 -10.68
C CYS A 516 -11.16 -5.93 -11.08
N ASN A 517 -12.26 -5.33 -10.59
CA ASN A 517 -12.61 -3.92 -10.82
C ASN A 517 -11.79 -2.93 -9.96
N PHE A 518 -10.46 -3.13 -9.91
CA PHE A 518 -9.54 -2.33 -9.10
C PHE A 518 -8.89 -1.18 -9.86
N HIS A 519 -9.02 -1.10 -11.18
CA HIS A 519 -8.51 0.05 -11.92
C HIS A 519 -9.09 1.34 -11.33
N ASN A 520 -8.28 2.38 -11.10
CA ASN A 520 -8.73 3.58 -10.37
C ASN A 520 -9.90 4.32 -11.04
N TYR A 521 -10.12 4.06 -12.33
CA TYR A 521 -11.25 4.59 -13.11
C TYR A 521 -12.31 3.54 -13.50
N ASP A 522 -12.26 2.33 -12.93
CA ASP A 522 -13.36 1.36 -13.06
C ASP A 522 -14.61 1.81 -12.27
N ASN A 523 -15.78 1.37 -12.71
CA ASN A 523 -17.05 1.71 -12.09
C ASN A 523 -17.42 0.70 -10.99
N LEU A 524 -17.79 1.14 -9.79
CA LEU A 524 -18.16 0.25 -8.67
C LEU A 524 -19.57 -0.37 -8.77
N ARG A 525 -20.39 0.07 -9.73
CA ARG A 525 -21.77 -0.38 -9.95
C ARG A 525 -21.95 -1.18 -11.24
N HIS A 526 -21.21 -0.82 -12.29
CA HIS A 526 -21.34 -1.33 -13.65
C HIS A 526 -19.96 -1.75 -14.18
N PHE A 527 -19.40 -2.86 -13.69
CA PHE A 527 -18.04 -3.32 -13.98
C PHE A 527 -17.96 -4.59 -14.85
N ALA A 528 -18.77 -4.63 -15.91
CA ALA A 528 -18.76 -5.71 -16.92
C ALA A 528 -18.69 -7.12 -16.31
N LYS A 529 -17.71 -7.95 -16.72
CA LYS A 529 -17.47 -9.32 -16.22
C LYS A 529 -16.38 -9.39 -15.15
N LYS A 530 -15.94 -8.26 -14.60
CA LYS A 530 -14.91 -8.24 -13.57
C LYS A 530 -15.49 -8.66 -12.22
N LEU A 531 -14.63 -9.15 -11.34
CA LEU A 531 -14.96 -9.44 -9.95
C LEU A 531 -14.81 -8.18 -9.09
N ASP A 532 -15.69 -8.04 -8.09
CA ASP A 532 -15.52 -7.05 -7.02
C ASP A 532 -15.40 -7.75 -5.67
N PRO A 533 -14.17 -7.99 -5.18
CA PRO A 533 -13.94 -8.67 -3.90
C PRO A 533 -14.50 -7.93 -2.68
N ARG A 534 -14.96 -6.69 -2.83
CA ARG A 534 -15.61 -5.91 -1.75
C ARG A 534 -17.03 -6.37 -1.45
N ARG A 535 -17.63 -7.22 -2.29
CA ARG A 535 -18.99 -7.72 -2.14
C ARG A 535 -18.98 -9.23 -1.88
N GLU A 536 -19.95 -9.70 -1.11
CA GLU A 536 -20.14 -11.13 -0.90
C GLU A 536 -20.56 -11.83 -2.20
N GLY A 537 -19.89 -12.95 -2.49
CA GLY A 537 -20.29 -13.89 -3.53
C GLY A 537 -19.54 -13.79 -4.86
N GLY A 538 -18.65 -12.80 -5.09
CA GLY A 538 -17.72 -12.68 -6.23
C GLY A 538 -18.35 -12.56 -7.63
N ASP A 539 -19.35 -13.39 -7.93
CA ASP A 539 -20.10 -13.55 -9.16
C ASP A 539 -21.56 -13.07 -8.96
N GLN A 540 -21.75 -11.86 -8.42
CA GLN A 540 -23.05 -11.17 -8.56
C GLN A 540 -23.15 -10.59 -9.97
N ARG A 541 -23.22 -11.46 -10.99
CA ARG A 541 -23.85 -11.13 -12.27
C ARG A 541 -25.24 -10.68 -11.92
N HIS A 542 -25.52 -9.38 -12.04
CA HIS A 542 -26.83 -8.75 -11.89
C HIS A 542 -27.91 -9.72 -11.35
N SER A 543 -27.89 -10.00 -10.05
CA SER A 543 -29.16 -10.16 -9.40
C SER A 543 -29.76 -8.76 -9.47
N PHE A 544 -30.53 -8.52 -10.53
CA PHE A 544 -31.68 -7.67 -10.40
C PHE A 544 -32.56 -8.31 -9.32
N GLY A 545 -32.14 -8.20 -8.05
CA GLY A 545 -33.10 -8.11 -6.96
C GLY A 545 -34.07 -7.03 -7.40
N PRO A 546 -35.38 -7.28 -7.30
CA PRO A 546 -36.42 -6.64 -8.10
C PRO A 546 -36.04 -5.19 -8.30
N MET A 547 -35.52 -4.91 -9.51
CA MET A 547 -35.08 -3.59 -9.88
C MET A 547 -36.30 -2.73 -9.61
N ASP A 548 -36.17 -1.84 -8.64
CA ASP A 548 -37.12 -0.87 -8.13
C ASP A 548 -38.22 -0.51 -9.14
N TYR A 549 -39.16 -1.44 -9.33
CA TYR A 549 -40.10 -1.42 -10.45
C TYR A 549 -41.04 -0.25 -10.26
N GLU A 550 -41.28 0.12 -9.01
CA GLU A 550 -42.01 1.31 -8.59
C GLU A 550 -41.26 2.60 -8.93
N ASN A 551 -39.94 2.69 -8.71
CA ASN A 551 -39.17 3.87 -9.13
C ASN A 551 -39.02 3.98 -10.66
N LEU A 552 -38.83 2.86 -11.36
CA LEU A 552 -38.81 2.82 -12.83
C LEU A 552 -40.20 3.07 -13.42
N GLN A 553 -41.29 2.61 -12.77
CA GLN A 553 -42.64 3.00 -13.13
C GLN A 553 -42.88 4.48 -12.86
N GLN A 554 -42.37 5.07 -11.77
CA GLN A 554 -42.52 6.51 -11.52
C GLN A 554 -41.74 7.36 -12.53
N GLU A 555 -40.54 6.94 -12.94
CA GLU A 555 -39.78 7.61 -14.01
C GLU A 555 -40.41 7.41 -15.40
N LEU A 556 -40.95 6.22 -15.70
CA LEU A 556 -41.54 5.90 -17.01
C LEU A 556 -43.02 6.29 -17.12
N ALA A 557 -43.76 6.42 -16.02
CA ALA A 557 -45.15 6.88 -16.01
C ALA A 557 -45.31 8.36 -16.41
N LEU A 558 -44.20 9.08 -16.58
CA LEU A 558 -44.18 10.40 -17.23
C LEU A 558 -44.24 10.31 -18.77
N LYS A 559 -44.38 9.12 -19.36
CA LYS A 559 -44.65 8.93 -20.79
C LYS A 559 -45.79 7.94 -21.00
N GLU A 560 -46.83 8.41 -21.67
CA GLU A 560 -48.10 7.72 -21.91
C GLU A 560 -47.94 6.23 -22.32
N THR A 561 -48.80 5.42 -21.70
CA THR A 561 -48.92 3.96 -21.76
C THR A 561 -49.20 3.40 -23.15
N VAL A 562 -48.31 2.55 -23.69
CA VAL A 562 -48.52 1.78 -24.94
C VAL A 562 -48.33 0.25 -24.76
N TRP A 563 -48.11 -0.23 -23.53
CA TRP A 563 -47.73 -1.64 -23.31
C TRP A 563 -48.68 -2.36 -22.35
N LYS A 564 -49.31 -3.45 -22.82
CA LYS A 564 -50.07 -4.40 -22.00
C LYS A 564 -49.35 -5.76 -21.92
N LYS A 565 -49.37 -6.36 -20.74
CA LYS A 565 -48.81 -7.68 -20.43
C LYS A 565 -49.76 -8.77 -20.93
N VAL A 566 -49.26 -9.78 -21.63
CA VAL A 566 -50.05 -10.95 -22.08
C VAL A 566 -49.60 -12.19 -21.30
N SER A 567 -50.57 -12.98 -20.84
CA SER A 567 -50.32 -14.24 -20.12
C SER A 567 -49.81 -15.32 -21.09
N PRO A 568 -48.84 -16.17 -20.71
CA PRO A 568 -48.46 -17.32 -21.54
C PRO A 568 -49.62 -18.32 -21.63
N GLU A 569 -49.98 -18.73 -22.84
CA GLU A 569 -50.88 -19.87 -23.05
C GLU A 569 -50.06 -21.17 -23.00
N SER A 570 -50.51 -22.08 -22.14
CA SER A 570 -50.08 -23.49 -21.96
C SER A 570 -48.81 -23.78 -21.14
N ASN A 571 -48.96 -24.78 -20.26
CA ASN A 571 -48.04 -25.28 -19.24
C ASN A 571 -46.79 -25.95 -19.85
N GLU A 572 -45.61 -25.46 -19.49
CA GLU A 572 -44.52 -26.21 -18.85
C GLU A 572 -43.31 -25.25 -18.67
N ASP A 573 -42.65 -25.36 -17.52
CA ASP A 573 -41.45 -24.62 -17.08
C ASP A 573 -41.61 -23.18 -16.55
N ILE A 574 -41.45 -23.02 -15.22
CA ILE A 574 -41.52 -21.75 -14.50
C ILE A 574 -40.16 -21.02 -14.59
N SER A 575 -39.66 -20.83 -15.81
CA SER A 575 -38.54 -19.94 -16.09
C SER A 575 -39.07 -18.67 -16.78
N ARG A 576 -38.89 -17.56 -16.08
CA ARG A 576 -39.40 -16.21 -16.39
C ARG A 576 -39.09 -15.80 -17.84
N THR A 577 -40.11 -15.80 -18.70
CA THR A 577 -40.15 -14.89 -19.85
C THR A 577 -41.50 -14.18 -19.85
N VAL A 578 -41.50 -12.87 -19.59
CA VAL A 578 -42.70 -12.03 -19.74
C VAL A 578 -42.67 -11.46 -21.15
N VAL A 579 -43.65 -11.86 -21.97
CA VAL A 579 -43.79 -11.36 -23.34
C VAL A 579 -44.72 -10.14 -23.34
N TYR A 580 -44.26 -9.03 -23.91
CA TYR A 580 -45.08 -7.85 -24.18
C TYR A 580 -45.33 -7.75 -25.68
N ARG A 581 -46.59 -7.52 -26.07
CA ARG A 581 -46.98 -7.28 -27.47
C ARG A 581 -47.21 -5.77 -27.65
N MET A 582 -46.57 -5.16 -28.64
CA MET A 582 -46.87 -3.80 -29.08
C MET A 582 -48.10 -3.88 -29.99
N GLU A 583 -49.20 -3.22 -29.65
CA GLU A 583 -50.31 -3.06 -30.60
C GLU A 583 -49.92 -1.98 -31.62
N GLY A 584 -50.03 -2.33 -32.91
CA GLY A 584 -49.84 -1.38 -33.99
C GLY A 584 -50.86 -0.25 -33.85
N ARG A 585 -50.39 0.99 -33.92
CA ARG A 585 -51.28 2.16 -34.10
C ARG A 585 -52.10 1.92 -35.36
N GLY A 586 -53.37 1.59 -35.17
CA GLY A 586 -54.35 1.64 -36.25
C GLY A 586 -54.45 3.09 -36.73
N GLU A 587 -54.25 3.29 -38.03
CA GLU A 587 -54.64 4.51 -38.73
C GLU A 587 -56.14 4.75 -38.54
N GLN A 588 -56.53 5.82 -37.84
CA GLN A 588 -57.83 6.47 -38.03
C GLN A 588 -57.66 7.99 -37.89
N ASN A 589 -57.78 8.63 -39.07
CA ASN A 589 -58.05 10.03 -39.43
C ASN A 589 -57.91 11.13 -38.38
#